data_AF-A0A1W1UHK8-F1
#
_entry.id   AF-A0A1W1UHK8-F1
#
_cell.length_a   1.000
_cell.length_b   1.000
_cell.length_c   1.000
_cell.angle_alpha   90.00
_cell.angle_beta   90.00
_cell.angle_gamma   90.00
#
_symmetry.space_group_name_H-M   'P 1'
#
loop_
_entity.id
_entity.type
_entity.pdbx_description
1 polymer ?
#
loop_
_entity_poly.entity_id
_entity_poly.type
_entity_poly.pdbx_seq_one_letter_code
_entity_poly.pdbx_strand_id
1 'polypeptide(L)'
;MLSTVAGLFLLVISLVKTKLAWYDAPVYPLLALLAAGGLVGGGRLVAAFLTTHYHRLPTPTARLAAVLLVAAPPYVTQLMRTRHSTDVALHHPSLLYGRHLRAQAQQLPHLRTYVLGDNGVFNDSPAFYMAALRRQYGHHITRVPPWEVGWVSPPRVVATCGAKAHRPWLQHYQIRELFRTDSCVTFQLVARR
;
A
#
# COMPACT_ATOMS: atom_id res chain seq x y z
N MET A 1 9.03 -32.37 9.67
CA MET A 1 9.25 -31.17 10.50
C MET A 1 8.55 -29.94 9.93
N LEU A 2 8.83 -29.53 8.69
CA LEU A 2 8.27 -28.30 8.10
C LEU A 2 6.73 -28.29 8.00
N SER A 3 6.12 -29.41 7.59
CA SER A 3 4.64 -29.58 7.57
C SER A 3 4.02 -29.47 8.96
N THR A 4 4.70 -30.01 9.97
CA THR A 4 4.24 -29.98 11.36
C THR A 4 4.28 -28.56 11.92
N VAL A 5 5.35 -27.81 11.64
CA VAL A 5 5.47 -26.40 12.07
C VAL A 5 4.43 -25.53 11.38
N ALA A 6 4.27 -25.64 10.06
CA ALA A 6 3.24 -24.90 9.33
C ALA A 6 1.82 -25.26 9.82
N GLY A 7 1.55 -26.55 10.04
CA GLY A 7 0.27 -27.03 10.54
C GLY A 7 -0.07 -26.53 11.94
N LEU A 8 0.89 -26.59 12.88
CA LEU A 8 0.72 -26.06 14.23
C LEU A 8 0.48 -24.55 14.21
N PHE A 9 1.21 -23.80 13.38
CA PHE A 9 1.02 -22.36 13.25
C PHE A 9 -0.37 -22.00 12.72
N LEU A 10 -0.85 -22.70 11.68
CA LEU A 10 -2.21 -22.53 11.16
C LEU A 10 -3.28 -22.91 12.20
N LEU A 11 -3.04 -23.97 12.97
CA LEU A 11 -3.93 -24.39 14.06
C LEU A 11 -4.03 -23.30 15.13
N VAL A 12 -2.90 -22.75 15.56
CA VAL A 12 -2.86 -21.64 16.53
C VAL A 12 -3.66 -20.45 16.00
N ILE A 13 -3.40 -19.99 14.77
CA ILE A 13 -4.14 -18.87 14.16
C ILE A 13 -5.65 -19.15 14.09
N SER A 14 -6.03 -20.40 13.80
CA SER A 14 -7.44 -20.80 13.70
C SER A 14 -8.18 -20.67 15.03
N LEU A 15 -7.48 -20.93 16.15
CA LEU A 15 -8.02 -20.93 17.52
C LEU A 15 -8.08 -19.53 18.17
N VAL A 16 -7.34 -18.54 17.67
CA VAL A 16 -7.38 -17.18 18.23
C VAL A 16 -8.70 -16.49 17.88
N LYS A 17 -9.33 -15.83 18.88
CA LYS A 17 -10.61 -15.10 18.71
C LYS A 17 -10.49 -13.91 17.75
N THR A 18 -9.40 -13.17 17.82
CA THR A 18 -9.10 -12.03 16.93
C THR A 18 -8.30 -12.48 15.73
N LYS A 19 -8.84 -12.30 14.52
CA LYS A 19 -8.17 -12.69 13.26
C LYS A 19 -7.87 -11.43 12.45
N LEU A 20 -6.59 -11.09 12.36
CA LEU A 20 -6.11 -10.04 11.46
C LEU A 20 -5.59 -10.69 10.16
N ALA A 21 -5.85 -10.05 9.03
CA ALA A 21 -5.52 -10.59 7.70
C ALA A 21 -4.01 -10.77 7.44
N TRP A 22 -3.14 -10.29 8.31
CA TRP A 22 -1.68 -10.45 8.21
C TRP A 22 -1.13 -11.54 9.15
N TYR A 23 -1.96 -12.15 9.99
CA TYR A 23 -1.51 -13.16 10.95
C TYR A 23 -0.97 -14.43 10.28
N ASP A 24 -1.43 -14.75 9.08
CA ASP A 24 -0.93 -15.85 8.26
C ASP A 24 0.39 -15.52 7.54
N ALA A 25 0.78 -14.25 7.45
CA ALA A 25 1.97 -13.84 6.69
C ALA A 25 3.25 -14.63 7.02
N PRO A 26 3.56 -14.94 8.30
CA PRO A 26 4.75 -15.71 8.65
C PRO A 26 4.73 -17.18 8.19
N VAL A 27 3.56 -17.74 7.87
CA VAL A 27 3.44 -19.16 7.47
C VAL A 27 3.72 -19.37 5.97
N TYR A 28 3.58 -18.32 5.16
CA TYR A 28 3.72 -18.41 3.71
C TYR A 28 5.07 -18.95 3.23
N PRO A 29 6.23 -18.57 3.80
CA PRO A 29 7.52 -19.17 3.40
C PRO A 29 7.56 -20.68 3.62
N LEU A 30 6.98 -21.18 4.72
CA LEU A 30 6.93 -22.61 5.00
C LEU A 30 6.01 -23.33 4.02
N LEU A 31 4.83 -22.77 3.75
CA LEU A 31 3.91 -23.30 2.75
C LEU A 31 4.52 -23.30 1.34
N ALA A 32 5.30 -22.27 0.98
CA ALA A 32 6.00 -22.20 -0.30
C ALA A 32 7.03 -23.32 -0.45
N LEU A 33 7.81 -23.62 0.60
CA LEU A 33 8.75 -24.75 0.59
C LEU A 33 8.04 -26.10 0.50
N LEU A 34 6.91 -26.28 1.20
CA LEU A 34 6.10 -27.49 1.09
C LEU A 34 5.51 -27.66 -0.30
N ALA A 35 4.98 -26.59 -0.88
CA ALA A 35 4.46 -26.58 -2.24
C ALA A 35 5.57 -26.92 -3.25
N ALA A 36 6.75 -26.31 -3.14
CA ALA A 36 7.90 -26.62 -3.98
C ALA A 36 8.32 -28.10 -3.84
N GLY A 37 8.39 -28.62 -2.62
CA GLY A 37 8.69 -30.04 -2.36
C GLY A 37 7.67 -30.98 -3.00
N GLY A 38 6.38 -30.67 -2.87
CA GLY A 38 5.29 -31.42 -3.50
C GLY A 38 5.36 -31.40 -5.03
N LEU A 39 5.63 -30.23 -5.63
CA LEU A 39 5.80 -30.08 -7.08
C LEU A 39 7.00 -30.85 -7.61
N VAL A 40 8.14 -30.80 -6.92
CA VAL A 40 9.33 -31.58 -7.31
C VAL A 40 9.06 -33.07 -7.20
N GLY A 41 8.43 -33.52 -6.11
CA GLY A 41 8.05 -34.92 -5.92
C GLY A 41 7.08 -35.42 -6.99
N GLY A 42 6.00 -34.68 -7.24
CA GLY A 42 5.03 -34.98 -8.28
C GLY A 42 5.65 -34.97 -9.68
N GLY A 43 6.51 -33.99 -9.97
CA GLY A 43 7.23 -33.92 -11.24
C GLY A 43 8.15 -35.13 -11.47
N ARG A 44 8.81 -35.63 -10.41
CA ARG A 44 9.62 -36.87 -10.49
C ARG A 44 8.75 -38.10 -10.76
N LEU A 45 7.58 -38.21 -10.12
CA LEU A 45 6.64 -39.31 -10.36
C LEU A 45 6.11 -39.29 -11.79
N VAL A 46 5.72 -38.11 -12.30
CA VAL A 46 5.28 -37.95 -13.70
C VAL A 46 6.40 -38.29 -14.67
N ALA A 47 7.63 -37.82 -14.42
CA ALA A 47 8.77 -38.15 -15.27
C ALA A 47 9.06 -39.66 -15.27
N ALA A 48 9.02 -40.32 -14.11
CA ALA A 48 9.19 -41.76 -14.01
C ALA A 48 8.10 -42.51 -14.80
N PHE A 49 6.83 -42.14 -14.61
CA PHE A 49 5.70 -42.71 -15.34
C PHE A 49 5.86 -42.58 -16.86
N LEU A 50 6.21 -41.38 -17.36
CA LEU A 50 6.44 -41.13 -18.79
C LEU A 50 7.61 -41.95 -19.35
N THR A 51 8.67 -42.14 -18.56
CA THR A 51 9.83 -42.93 -18.98
C THR A 51 9.49 -44.42 -19.03
N THR A 52 8.74 -44.93 -18.05
CA THR A 52 8.36 -46.35 -17.97
C THR A 52 7.29 -46.74 -18.97
N HIS A 53 6.25 -45.93 -19.16
CA HIS A 53 5.12 -46.28 -20.05
C HIS A 53 5.30 -45.81 -21.50
N TYR A 54 5.99 -44.70 -21.73
CA TYR A 54 6.10 -44.10 -23.07
C TYR A 54 7.53 -44.06 -23.60
N HIS A 55 8.52 -44.54 -22.84
CA HIS A 55 9.95 -44.48 -23.19
C HIS A 55 10.44 -43.09 -23.60
N ARG A 56 9.79 -42.03 -23.09
CA ARG A 56 10.12 -40.64 -23.41
C ARG A 56 10.63 -39.91 -22.17
N LEU A 57 11.83 -39.36 -22.30
CA LEU A 57 12.38 -38.44 -21.30
C LEU A 57 11.83 -37.03 -21.58
N PRO A 58 11.32 -36.32 -20.55
CA PRO A 58 10.86 -34.95 -20.73
C PRO A 58 12.03 -34.04 -21.07
N THR A 59 11.93 -33.33 -22.20
CA THR A 59 12.92 -32.36 -22.67
C THR A 59 13.08 -31.21 -21.67
N PRO A 60 14.23 -30.52 -21.62
CA PRO A 60 14.42 -29.35 -20.76
C PRO A 60 13.37 -28.26 -20.98
N THR A 61 12.94 -28.06 -22.23
CA THR A 61 11.87 -27.12 -22.60
C THR A 61 10.52 -27.51 -22.01
N ALA A 62 10.14 -28.80 -22.07
CA ALA A 62 8.91 -29.29 -21.47
C ALA A 62 8.91 -29.14 -19.95
N ARG A 63 10.06 -29.37 -19.29
CA ARG A 63 10.20 -29.15 -17.84
C ARG A 63 10.03 -27.69 -17.46
N LEU A 64 10.69 -26.78 -18.20
CA LEU A 64 10.55 -25.33 -17.98
C LEU A 64 9.10 -24.87 -18.21
N ALA A 65 8.47 -25.33 -19.29
CA ALA A 65 7.08 -25.00 -19.59
C ALA A 65 6.13 -25.48 -18.48
N ALA A 66 6.33 -26.69 -17.95
CA ALA A 66 5.55 -27.19 -16.83
C ALA A 66 5.72 -26.35 -15.56
N VAL A 67 6.96 -25.95 -15.22
CA VAL A 67 7.23 -25.06 -14.08
C VAL A 67 6.53 -23.71 -14.28
N LEU A 68 6.65 -23.11 -15.46
CA LEU A 68 5.98 -21.84 -15.77
C LEU A 68 4.46 -21.96 -15.71
N LEU A 69 3.89 -23.07 -16.19
CA LEU A 69 2.44 -23.30 -16.19
C LEU A 69 1.88 -23.43 -14.76
N VAL A 70 2.65 -24.00 -13.83
CA VAL A 70 2.26 -24.07 -12.41
C VAL A 70 2.48 -22.73 -11.70
N ALA A 71 3.57 -22.02 -12.00
CA ALA A 71 3.91 -20.76 -11.33
C ALA A 71 3.12 -19.55 -11.85
N ALA A 72 2.67 -19.56 -13.11
CA ALA A 72 2.00 -18.42 -13.72
C ALA A 72 0.66 -18.05 -13.08
N PRO A 73 -0.28 -18.99 -12.78
CA PRO A 73 -1.58 -18.64 -12.19
C PRO A 73 -1.50 -17.86 -10.86
N PRO A 74 -0.73 -18.30 -9.84
CA PRO A 74 -0.62 -17.53 -8.60
C PRO A 74 0.04 -16.16 -8.83
N TYR A 75 0.97 -16.07 -9.78
CA TYR A 75 1.63 -14.81 -10.09
C TYR A 75 0.70 -13.82 -10.83
N VAL A 76 -0.07 -14.31 -11.81
CA VAL A 76 -1.05 -13.51 -12.55
C VAL A 76 -2.16 -13.03 -11.62
N THR A 77 -2.69 -13.91 -10.77
CA THR A 77 -3.71 -13.53 -9.78
C THR A 77 -3.20 -12.47 -8.81
N GLN A 78 -1.97 -12.62 -8.30
CA GLN A 78 -1.34 -11.61 -7.46
C GLN A 78 -1.12 -10.30 -8.21
N LEU A 79 -0.68 -10.35 -9.47
CA LEU A 79 -0.51 -9.16 -10.30
C LEU A 79 -1.83 -8.42 -10.50
N MET A 80 -2.91 -9.13 -10.83
CA MET A 80 -4.24 -8.54 -10.98
C MET A 80 -4.74 -7.92 -9.68
N ARG A 81 -4.55 -8.61 -8.54
CA ARG A 81 -4.91 -8.10 -7.22
C ARG A 81 -4.12 -6.85 -6.84
N THR A 82 -2.83 -6.83 -7.16
CA THR A 82 -1.94 -5.70 -6.87
C THR A 82 -2.29 -4.50 -7.76
N ARG A 83 -2.58 -4.72 -9.05
CA ARG A 83 -3.08 -3.68 -9.96
C ARG A 83 -4.37 -3.06 -9.44
N HIS A 84 -5.36 -3.88 -9.08
CA HIS A 84 -6.59 -3.40 -8.48
C HIS A 84 -6.35 -2.60 -7.20
N SER A 85 -5.43 -3.06 -6.35
CA SER A 85 -5.06 -2.34 -5.11
C SER A 85 -4.32 -1.03 -5.39
N THR A 86 -3.57 -0.95 -6.47
CA THR A 86 -2.87 0.27 -6.91
C THR A 86 -3.86 1.28 -7.49
N ASP A 87 -4.88 0.79 -8.22
CA ASP A 87 -6.00 1.62 -8.65
C ASP A 87 -6.77 2.16 -7.44
N VAL A 88 -6.97 1.36 -6.40
CA VAL A 88 -7.56 1.82 -5.14
C VAL A 88 -6.77 2.97 -4.51
N ALA A 89 -5.43 3.01 -4.65
CA ALA A 89 -4.63 4.16 -4.22
C ALA A 89 -4.88 5.44 -5.03
N LEU A 90 -5.24 5.32 -6.31
CA LEU A 90 -5.71 6.45 -7.12
C LEU A 90 -7.11 6.94 -6.67
N HIS A 91 -7.94 6.03 -6.14
CA HIS A 91 -9.29 6.35 -5.63
C HIS A 91 -9.29 6.85 -4.18
N HIS A 92 -8.18 6.71 -3.45
CA HIS A 92 -8.01 7.21 -2.09
C HIS A 92 -6.94 8.31 -2.04
N PRO A 93 -7.31 9.58 -2.24
CA PRO A 93 -6.39 10.71 -2.28
C PRO A 93 -5.49 10.84 -1.05
N SER A 94 -5.92 10.31 0.11
CA SER A 94 -5.09 10.28 1.33
C SER A 94 -3.80 9.46 1.21
N LEU A 95 -3.71 8.54 0.24
CA LEU A 95 -2.48 7.80 -0.03
C LEU A 95 -1.47 8.62 -0.85
N LEU A 96 -1.92 9.73 -1.45
CA LEU A 96 -1.08 10.60 -2.28
C LEU A 96 -0.30 11.66 -1.48
N TYR A 97 -0.63 11.87 -0.19
CA TYR A 97 0.09 12.83 0.66
C TYR A 97 1.60 12.57 0.66
N GLY A 98 2.02 11.32 0.74
CA GLY A 98 3.45 10.99 0.78
C GLY A 98 4.24 11.50 -0.42
N ARG A 99 3.65 11.44 -1.62
CA ARG A 99 4.26 11.96 -2.86
C ARG A 99 4.20 13.48 -2.90
N HIS A 100 3.04 14.06 -2.58
CA HIS A 100 2.85 15.52 -2.59
C HIS A 100 3.79 16.22 -1.59
N LEU A 101 3.84 15.77 -0.34
CA LEU A 101 4.62 16.41 0.71
C LEU A 101 6.13 16.32 0.46
N ARG A 102 6.61 15.23 -0.14
CA ARG A 102 8.02 15.11 -0.57
C ARG A 102 8.36 16.08 -1.70
N ALA A 103 7.50 16.17 -2.72
CA ALA A 103 7.69 17.13 -3.80
C ALA A 103 7.59 18.58 -3.29
N GLN A 104 6.67 18.86 -2.38
CA GLN A 104 6.54 20.15 -1.70
C GLN A 104 7.80 20.50 -0.91
N ALA A 105 8.39 19.56 -0.15
CA ALA A 105 9.62 19.80 0.60
C ALA A 105 10.81 20.16 -0.30
N GLN A 106 10.85 19.58 -1.52
CA GLN A 106 11.89 19.88 -2.50
C GLN A 106 11.68 21.23 -3.18
N GLN A 107 10.45 21.57 -3.56
CA GLN A 107 10.15 22.79 -4.32
C GLN A 107 9.93 24.02 -3.44
N LEU A 108 9.46 23.84 -2.21
CA LEU A 108 9.22 24.89 -1.22
C LEU A 108 10.03 24.60 0.06
N PRO A 109 11.38 24.60 0.00
CA PRO A 109 12.23 24.18 1.12
C PRO A 109 12.14 25.08 2.36
N HIS A 110 11.63 26.31 2.19
CA HIS A 110 11.37 27.24 3.29
C HIS A 110 10.06 26.94 4.04
N LEU A 111 9.15 26.16 3.45
CA LEU A 111 7.85 25.83 4.02
C LEU A 111 7.96 24.64 4.98
N ARG A 112 8.32 24.92 6.23
CA ARG A 112 8.46 23.89 7.28
C ARG A 112 7.22 23.74 8.16
N THR A 113 6.42 24.79 8.30
CA THR A 113 5.26 24.80 9.20
C THR A 113 3.99 25.00 8.39
N TYR A 114 3.09 24.01 8.43
CA TYR A 114 1.81 24.06 7.73
C TYR A 114 0.80 23.10 8.34
N VAL A 115 -0.45 23.23 7.92
CA VAL A 115 -1.55 22.37 8.31
C VAL A 115 -1.75 21.29 7.25
N LEU A 116 -2.06 20.08 7.67
CA LEU A 116 -2.53 19.00 6.80
C LEU A 116 -4.03 18.83 7.03
N GLY A 117 -4.83 19.29 6.08
CA GLY A 117 -6.28 19.12 6.12
C GLY A 117 -6.66 17.73 5.64
N ASP A 118 -7.42 16.97 6.41
CA ASP A 118 -7.86 15.61 6.04
C ASP A 118 -9.34 15.57 5.59
N ASN A 119 -9.84 14.39 5.24
CA ASN A 119 -11.21 14.17 4.77
C ASN A 119 -12.17 13.60 5.84
N GLY A 120 -11.75 13.57 7.10
CA GLY A 120 -12.48 13.02 8.25
C GLY A 120 -12.51 11.48 8.30
N VAL A 121 -11.89 10.79 7.34
CA VAL A 121 -11.76 9.33 7.41
C VAL A 121 -10.58 9.01 8.32
N PHE A 122 -10.80 8.14 9.31
CA PHE A 122 -9.75 7.61 10.18
C PHE A 122 -8.78 6.77 9.33
N ASN A 123 -7.78 7.43 8.78
CA ASN A 123 -6.64 6.85 8.10
C ASN A 123 -5.36 7.32 8.82
N ASP A 124 -4.45 6.39 9.08
CA ASP A 124 -3.15 6.65 9.70
C ASP A 124 -2.10 7.12 8.69
N SER A 125 -2.40 7.06 7.38
CA SER A 125 -1.47 7.48 6.32
C SER A 125 -0.98 8.93 6.48
N PRO A 126 -1.85 9.93 6.76
CA PRO A 126 -1.39 11.28 7.05
C PRO A 126 -0.45 11.35 8.25
N ALA A 127 -0.75 10.64 9.34
CA ALA A 127 0.07 10.61 10.54
C ALA A 127 1.46 10.01 10.26
N PHE A 128 1.50 8.92 9.49
CA PHE A 128 2.75 8.32 9.03
C PHE A 128 3.61 9.31 8.22
N TYR A 129 3.01 9.98 7.22
CA TYR A 129 3.76 10.93 6.40
C TYR A 129 4.18 12.20 7.16
N MET A 130 3.38 12.64 8.14
CA MET A 130 3.76 13.72 9.06
C MET A 130 5.00 13.34 9.86
N ALA A 131 5.03 12.14 10.43
CA ALA A 131 6.18 11.63 11.19
C ALA A 131 7.43 11.50 10.29
N ALA A 132 7.25 10.98 9.07
CA ALA A 132 8.34 10.86 8.10
C ALA A 132 8.94 12.23 7.72
N LEU A 133 8.09 13.22 7.42
CA LEU A 133 8.52 14.57 7.02
C LEU A 133 9.15 15.33 8.20
N ARG A 134 8.64 15.14 9.41
CA ARG A 134 9.27 15.66 10.63
C ARG A 134 10.67 15.10 10.82
N ARG A 135 10.85 13.78 10.63
CA ARG A 135 12.15 13.12 10.81
C ARG A 135 13.15 13.46 9.70
N GLN A 136 12.70 13.54 8.45
CA GLN A 136 13.58 13.74 7.28
C GLN A 136 13.89 15.21 6.99
N TYR A 137 12.90 16.10 7.12
CA TYR A 137 13.02 17.50 6.69
C TYR A 137 12.82 18.50 7.83
N GLY A 138 12.53 18.04 9.06
CA GLY A 138 12.27 18.92 10.20
C GLY A 138 10.96 19.70 10.07
N HIS A 139 9.98 19.18 9.34
CA HIS A 139 8.68 19.83 9.18
C HIS A 139 7.83 19.74 10.46
N HIS A 140 7.08 20.81 10.73
CA HIS A 140 6.08 20.91 11.78
C HIS A 140 4.69 20.97 11.16
N ILE A 141 4.03 19.80 11.13
CA ILE A 141 2.75 19.64 10.47
C ILE A 141 1.68 19.43 11.55
N THR A 142 0.58 20.18 11.48
CA THR A 142 -0.58 20.00 12.35
C THR A 142 -1.73 19.42 11.53
N ARG A 143 -2.36 18.34 11.99
CA ARG A 143 -3.50 17.74 11.31
C ARG A 143 -4.78 18.50 11.70
N VAL A 144 -5.61 18.84 10.72
CA VAL A 144 -6.91 19.48 10.95
C VAL A 144 -8.01 18.68 10.24
N PRO A 145 -8.98 18.12 10.97
CA PRO A 145 -10.12 17.45 10.38
C PRO A 145 -11.16 18.43 9.81
N PRO A 146 -12.09 17.98 8.93
CA PRO A 146 -13.06 18.84 8.26
C PRO A 146 -13.90 19.72 9.21
N TRP A 147 -14.27 19.21 10.38
CA TRP A 147 -15.10 19.92 11.36
C TRP A 147 -14.34 21.03 12.12
N GLU A 148 -13.01 21.05 12.06
CA GLU A 148 -12.17 22.07 12.70
C GLU A 148 -11.69 23.16 11.72
N VAL A 149 -11.98 23.03 10.43
CA VAL A 149 -11.51 23.96 9.38
C VAL A 149 -11.88 25.42 9.68
N GLY A 150 -13.09 25.68 10.19
CA GLY A 150 -13.55 27.03 10.53
C GLY A 150 -12.82 27.71 11.69
N TRP A 151 -12.00 26.97 12.44
CA TRP A 151 -11.29 27.46 13.63
C TRP A 151 -9.84 27.86 13.34
N VAL A 152 -9.39 27.68 12.09
CA VAL A 152 -8.02 27.90 11.67
C VAL A 152 -7.78 29.37 11.31
N SER A 153 -7.09 30.13 12.17
CA SER A 153 -6.82 31.54 11.90
C SER A 153 -5.85 31.75 10.72
N PRO A 154 -6.20 32.56 9.70
CA PRO A 154 -5.28 32.96 8.64
C PRO A 154 -4.27 34.03 9.15
N PRO A 155 -3.07 34.17 8.54
CA PRO A 155 -2.57 33.40 7.40
C PRO A 155 -1.97 32.06 7.82
N ARG A 156 -2.36 30.97 7.13
CA ARG A 156 -1.72 29.65 7.27
C ARG A 156 -1.59 28.96 5.94
N VAL A 157 -0.57 28.12 5.81
CA VAL A 157 -0.42 27.23 4.66
C VAL A 157 -1.05 25.88 5.00
N VAL A 158 -1.81 25.34 4.05
CA VAL A 158 -2.56 24.10 4.19
C VAL A 158 -2.23 23.20 3.02
N ALA A 159 -1.93 21.93 3.29
CA ALA A 159 -1.82 20.87 2.30
C ALA A 159 -3.03 19.93 2.42
N THR A 160 -3.71 19.67 1.31
CA THR A 160 -4.86 18.74 1.25
C THR A 160 -4.76 17.85 0.02
N CYS A 161 -5.30 16.63 0.11
CA CYS A 161 -5.41 15.72 -1.03
C CYS A 161 -6.86 15.30 -1.27
N GLY A 162 -7.33 15.51 -2.50
CA GLY A 162 -8.66 15.14 -2.94
C GLY A 162 -9.74 16.18 -2.65
N ALA A 163 -10.80 16.14 -3.44
CA ALA A 163 -11.88 17.12 -3.38
C ALA A 163 -12.59 17.16 -2.01
N LYS A 164 -12.76 16.02 -1.34
CA LYS A 164 -13.45 15.94 -0.04
C LYS A 164 -12.68 16.65 1.07
N ALA A 165 -11.35 16.58 1.07
CA ALA A 165 -10.51 17.30 2.03
C ALA A 165 -10.39 18.79 1.69
N HIS A 166 -10.40 19.14 0.40
CA HIS A 166 -10.20 20.52 -0.08
C HIS A 166 -11.45 21.40 0.04
N ARG A 167 -12.64 20.87 -0.25
CA ARG A 167 -13.91 21.63 -0.30
C ARG A 167 -14.22 22.45 0.96
N PRO A 168 -14.06 21.93 2.19
CA PRO A 168 -14.32 22.71 3.40
C PRO A 168 -13.50 23.99 3.46
N TRP A 169 -12.23 23.96 3.03
CA TRP A 169 -11.36 25.14 3.04
C TRP A 169 -11.85 26.23 2.08
N LEU A 170 -12.32 25.84 0.89
CA LEU A 170 -12.91 26.76 -0.10
C LEU A 170 -14.21 27.42 0.40
N GLN A 171 -14.94 26.76 1.30
CA GLN A 171 -16.18 27.31 1.86
C GLN A 171 -15.90 28.39 2.90
N HIS A 172 -14.82 28.26 3.67
CA HIS A 172 -14.48 29.16 4.77
C HIS A 172 -13.51 30.29 4.38
N TYR A 173 -12.59 30.06 3.44
CA TYR A 173 -11.49 30.99 3.16
C TYR A 173 -11.32 31.29 1.68
N GLN A 174 -10.70 32.43 1.38
CA GLN A 174 -10.06 32.63 0.08
C GLN A 174 -8.71 31.91 0.11
N ILE A 175 -8.33 31.25 -1.00
CA ILE A 175 -7.09 30.48 -1.05
C ILE A 175 -6.18 30.99 -2.17
N ARG A 176 -4.87 31.01 -1.91
CA ARG A 176 -3.83 31.21 -2.93
C ARG A 176 -3.04 29.93 -3.07
N GLU A 177 -3.13 29.29 -4.22
CA GLU A 177 -2.34 28.08 -4.51
C GLU A 177 -0.85 28.39 -4.50
N LEU A 178 -0.07 27.55 -3.82
CA LEU A 178 1.39 27.63 -3.78
C LEU A 178 2.03 26.49 -4.56
N PHE A 179 1.43 25.29 -4.50
CA PHE A 179 1.96 24.10 -5.12
C PHE A 179 0.87 23.03 -5.32
N ARG A 180 0.96 22.23 -6.39
CA ARG A 180 -0.01 21.18 -6.72
C ARG A 180 0.65 19.97 -7.34
N THR A 181 0.19 18.78 -6.95
CA THR A 181 0.51 17.51 -7.62
C THR A 181 -0.72 16.62 -7.65
N ASP A 182 -1.13 16.17 -8.85
CA ASP A 182 -2.34 15.37 -9.05
C ASP A 182 -3.56 16.02 -8.36
N SER A 183 -4.24 15.28 -7.48
CA SER A 183 -5.38 15.73 -6.67
C SER A 183 -4.99 16.49 -5.39
N CYS A 184 -3.70 16.63 -5.10
CA CYS A 184 -3.19 17.29 -3.91
C CYS A 184 -2.79 18.74 -4.20
N VAL A 185 -3.09 19.62 -3.25
CA VAL A 185 -2.80 21.04 -3.35
C VAL A 185 -2.32 21.58 -2.00
N THR A 186 -1.28 22.40 -2.07
CA THR A 186 -0.78 23.24 -0.99
C THR A 186 -1.15 24.68 -1.30
N PHE A 187 -1.88 25.33 -0.40
CA PHE A 187 -2.38 26.68 -0.58
C PHE A 187 -2.25 27.50 0.71
N GLN A 188 -2.18 28.82 0.55
CA GLN A 188 -2.20 29.79 1.64
C GLN A 188 -3.63 30.29 1.85
N LEU A 189 -4.09 30.31 3.10
CA LEU A 189 -5.35 30.94 3.50
C LEU A 189 -5.19 32.46 3.49
N VAL A 190 -6.09 33.12 2.78
CA VAL A 190 -6.25 34.57 2.75
C VAL A 190 -7.53 34.90 3.52
N ALA A 191 -7.45 35.90 4.41
CA ALA A 191 -8.63 36.36 5.14
C ALA A 191 -9.74 36.75 4.15
N ARG A 192 -10.94 36.19 4.34
CA ARG A 192 -12.11 36.56 3.55
C ARG A 192 -12.54 37.96 4.02
N ARG A 193 -12.45 38.95 3.12
CA ARG A 193 -12.98 40.31 3.38
C ARG A 193 -14.49 40.27 3.53
#